data_AF-A0AA50DH24-F1
#
_entry.id   AF-A0AA50DH24-F1
#
_cell.length_a   1.000
_cell.length_b   1.000
_cell.length_c   1.000
_cell.angle_alpha   90.00
_cell.angle_beta   90.00
_cell.angle_gamma   90.00
#
_symmetry.space_group_name_H-M   'P 1'
#
loop_
_entity.id
_entity.type
_entity.pdbx_description
1 polymer ?
#
loop_
_entity_poly.entity_id
_entity_poly.type
_entity_poly.pdbx_seq_one_letter_code
_entity_poly.pdbx_strand_id
1 'polypeptide(L)'
;MDGTFTSAKLPADHKANIRLMKQQLREQIGDVEGLFEQVKAKVLRAIADAKAEEAETGTAWPVVNWSDIASKKVSAEQIAAIHRRGCLVVRQNFDRQQALNWDRSMLDYLDLNDFDRQYRGPGDAFFGSLQASRPEIFPIYWSAAQMEARQSEKMAATQSFLNRLWKFEAGGIRWFDPDINILYPDRIRRRPPGTTSSGLGAHTDSGALERWLLPAYQKVFRKIFTNQFDDYDPWDASYRPDVNEYDVDNTTKCSAFRTFQGWTALSDMQSGQGLLHVLPVPEAMAWILLRPLLNDVPEDELCGVEPGKVLPISEKWHPELMAGLCSIPSLQAGDSVWWHCDVIHSVAPVKDQQGWGNVMYIPAAPLCPKNVAYAEKVAQAFAEGLSPGDFPRENYEQAWQNRFMPADLNAIGRKSLGLEG
;
A
#
# COMPACT_ATOMS: atom_id res chain seq x y z
N MET A 1 -22.51 -6.80 -28.56
CA MET A 1 -21.52 -6.32 -27.59
C MET A 1 -22.32 -5.60 -26.54
N ASP A 2 -22.38 -6.16 -25.32
CA ASP A 2 -23.12 -5.55 -24.22
C ASP A 2 -22.58 -4.14 -24.02
N GLY A 3 -23.45 -3.12 -24.10
CA GLY A 3 -23.10 -1.70 -24.13
C GLY A 3 -22.52 -1.14 -22.82
N THR A 4 -21.82 -1.96 -22.04
CA THR A 4 -21.25 -1.63 -20.74
C THR A 4 -19.72 -1.57 -20.84
N PHE A 5 -19.08 -0.49 -20.36
CA PHE A 5 -17.61 -0.39 -20.37
C PHE A 5 -16.92 -1.21 -19.29
N THR A 6 -17.66 -1.62 -18.25
CA THR A 6 -17.08 -2.34 -17.10
C THR A 6 -16.75 -3.79 -17.45
N SER A 7 -15.74 -4.34 -16.78
CA SER A 7 -15.32 -5.73 -16.94
C SER A 7 -14.79 -6.27 -15.63
N ALA A 8 -15.15 -7.50 -15.26
CA ALA A 8 -14.61 -8.17 -14.07
C ALA A 8 -13.24 -8.84 -14.32
N LYS A 9 -12.79 -8.90 -15.57
CA LYS A 9 -11.50 -9.45 -16.00
C LYS A 9 -10.81 -8.47 -16.94
N LEU A 10 -9.51 -8.62 -17.16
CA LEU A 10 -8.79 -7.78 -18.12
C LEU A 10 -9.47 -7.84 -19.50
N PRO A 11 -10.01 -6.72 -20.02
CA PRO A 11 -10.59 -6.72 -21.36
C PRO A 11 -9.53 -6.98 -22.43
N ALA A 12 -9.92 -7.75 -23.46
CA ALA A 12 -9.05 -8.08 -24.60
C ALA A 12 -8.60 -6.83 -25.37
N ASP A 13 -9.49 -5.84 -25.52
CA ASP A 13 -9.18 -4.50 -26.05
C ASP A 13 -9.49 -3.45 -24.98
N HIS A 14 -8.58 -3.31 -24.02
CA HIS A 14 -8.71 -2.33 -22.95
C HIS A 14 -8.83 -0.89 -23.47
N LYS A 15 -8.25 -0.57 -24.63
CA LYS A 15 -8.36 0.76 -25.25
C LYS A 15 -9.78 1.06 -25.73
N ALA A 16 -10.48 0.08 -26.30
CA ALA A 16 -11.90 0.21 -26.63
C ALA A 16 -12.77 0.42 -25.37
N ASN A 17 -12.49 -0.32 -24.30
CA ASN A 17 -13.18 -0.13 -23.02
C ASN A 17 -12.89 1.26 -22.41
N ILE A 18 -11.65 1.77 -22.51
CA ILE A 18 -11.32 3.13 -22.05
C ILE A 18 -12.13 4.18 -22.80
N ARG A 19 -12.20 4.10 -24.14
CA ARG A 19 -13.00 5.04 -24.95
C ARG A 19 -14.48 5.04 -24.53
N LEU A 20 -15.08 3.86 -24.41
CA LEU A 20 -16.48 3.73 -24.00
C LEU A 20 -16.71 4.22 -22.56
N MET A 21 -15.76 3.93 -21.66
CA MET A 21 -15.78 4.39 -20.28
C MET A 21 -15.74 5.91 -20.20
N LYS A 22 -14.80 6.57 -20.91
CA LYS A 22 -14.70 8.03 -20.92
C LYS A 22 -15.99 8.67 -21.42
N GLN A 23 -16.55 8.15 -22.51
CA GLN A 23 -17.83 8.64 -23.04
C GLN A 23 -18.93 8.55 -21.98
N GLN A 24 -19.17 7.37 -21.41
CA GLN A 24 -20.27 7.16 -20.46
C GLN A 24 -20.06 7.91 -19.14
N LEU A 25 -18.83 7.99 -18.63
CA LEU A 25 -18.56 8.74 -17.41
C LEU A 25 -18.68 10.26 -17.61
N ARG A 26 -18.25 10.80 -18.76
CA ARG A 26 -18.47 12.22 -19.09
C ARG A 26 -19.96 12.54 -19.14
N GLU A 27 -20.75 11.69 -19.80
CA GLU A 27 -22.22 11.83 -19.84
C GLU A 27 -22.85 11.74 -18.44
N GLN A 28 -22.39 10.80 -17.61
CA GLN A 28 -22.92 10.58 -16.26
C GLN A 28 -22.56 11.70 -15.27
N ILE A 29 -21.34 12.26 -15.37
CA ILE A 29 -20.87 13.36 -14.52
C ILE A 29 -21.50 14.68 -14.96
N GLY A 30 -21.65 14.89 -16.27
CA GLY A 30 -22.05 16.17 -16.85
C GLY A 30 -20.86 17.14 -16.93
N ASP A 31 -20.73 18.03 -15.96
CA ASP A 31 -19.67 19.05 -15.90
C ASP A 31 -18.38 18.47 -15.29
N VAL A 32 -17.61 17.75 -16.11
CA VAL A 32 -16.34 17.12 -15.68
C VAL A 32 -15.30 18.17 -15.30
N GLU A 33 -15.17 19.23 -16.09
CA GLU A 33 -14.24 20.32 -15.84
C GLU A 33 -14.54 21.05 -14.53
N GLY A 34 -15.81 21.41 -14.29
CA GLY A 34 -16.23 22.04 -13.04
C GLY A 34 -16.01 21.15 -11.82
N LEU A 35 -16.36 19.86 -11.93
CA LEU A 35 -16.08 18.89 -10.87
C LEU A 35 -14.57 18.73 -10.62
N PHE A 36 -13.76 18.66 -11.69
CA PHE A 36 -12.31 18.55 -11.56
C PHE A 36 -11.72 19.78 -10.86
N GLU A 37 -12.16 21.00 -11.20
CA GLU A 37 -11.71 22.22 -10.52
C GLU A 37 -12.14 22.28 -9.05
N GLN A 38 -13.35 21.80 -8.70
CA GLN A 38 -13.78 21.65 -7.30
C GLN A 38 -12.85 20.72 -6.52
N VAL A 39 -12.58 19.54 -7.07
CA VAL A 39 -11.67 18.55 -6.47
C VAL A 39 -10.27 19.12 -6.35
N LYS A 40 -9.76 19.75 -7.42
CA LYS A 40 -8.44 20.38 -7.47
C LYS A 40 -8.29 21.45 -6.40
N ALA A 41 -9.25 22.35 -6.24
CA ALA A 41 -9.20 23.38 -5.20
C ALA A 41 -9.14 22.80 -3.78
N LYS A 42 -9.92 21.74 -3.50
CA LYS A 42 -9.89 21.05 -2.19
C LYS A 42 -8.55 20.38 -1.93
N VAL A 43 -8.03 19.63 -2.91
CA VAL A 43 -6.75 18.92 -2.79
C VAL A 43 -5.58 19.89 -2.65
N LEU A 44 -5.53 20.97 -3.44
CA LEU A 44 -4.48 21.98 -3.34
C LEU A 44 -4.45 22.68 -1.98
N ARG A 45 -5.62 22.94 -1.39
CA ARG A 45 -5.70 23.47 -0.03
C ARG A 45 -5.12 22.49 0.99
N ALA A 46 -5.49 21.21 0.90
CA ALA A 46 -4.98 20.17 1.80
C ALA A 46 -3.45 19.98 1.65
N ILE A 47 -2.91 20.09 0.43
CA ILE A 47 -1.47 20.11 0.16
C ILE A 47 -0.81 21.32 0.82
N ALA A 48 -1.37 22.52 0.66
CA ALA A 48 -0.82 23.73 1.26
C ALA A 48 -0.79 23.62 2.79
N ASP A 49 -1.86 23.10 3.40
CA ASP A 49 -1.94 22.85 4.83
C ASP A 49 -0.90 21.81 5.28
N ALA A 50 -0.66 20.75 4.50
CA ALA A 50 0.37 19.75 4.81
C ALA A 50 1.77 20.35 4.76
N LYS A 51 2.04 21.18 3.74
CA LYS A 51 3.34 21.84 3.57
C LYS A 51 3.61 22.88 4.66
N ALA A 52 2.58 23.61 5.10
CA ALA A 52 2.68 24.51 6.24
C ALA A 52 3.01 23.74 7.53
N GLU A 53 2.32 22.63 7.79
CA GLU A 53 2.57 21.77 8.96
C GLU A 53 3.98 21.15 8.93
N GLU A 54 4.44 20.69 7.76
CA GLU A 54 5.81 20.18 7.55
C GLU A 54 6.86 21.26 7.84
N ALA A 55 6.62 22.51 7.40
CA ALA A 55 7.52 23.63 7.65
C ALA A 55 7.55 24.05 9.13
N GLU A 56 6.42 23.98 9.82
CA GLU A 56 6.30 24.40 11.22
C GLU A 56 6.81 23.33 12.21
N THR A 57 6.46 22.07 11.97
CA THR A 57 6.68 20.96 12.93
C THR A 57 7.78 20.00 12.51
N GLY A 58 8.26 20.11 11.26
CA GLY A 58 9.25 19.22 10.66
C GLY A 58 8.65 17.99 9.97
N THR A 59 7.33 17.76 10.04
CA THR A 59 6.67 16.70 9.27
C THR A 59 5.18 16.97 9.08
N ALA A 60 4.62 16.57 7.93
CA ALA A 60 3.16 16.55 7.71
C ALA A 60 2.50 15.25 8.21
N TRP A 61 3.28 14.30 8.73
CA TRP A 61 2.78 13.00 9.17
C TRP A 61 2.30 13.08 10.61
N PRO A 62 1.04 12.70 10.90
CA PRO A 62 0.60 12.48 12.27
C PRO A 62 1.49 11.46 12.97
N VAL A 63 1.92 11.79 14.19
CA VAL A 63 2.78 10.93 15.00
C VAL A 63 2.05 10.50 16.26
N VAL A 64 1.98 9.19 16.50
CA VAL A 64 1.40 8.60 17.71
C VAL A 64 2.41 7.64 18.34
N ASN A 65 2.36 7.47 19.66
CA ASN A 65 3.14 6.43 20.32
C ASN A 65 2.34 5.13 20.38
N TRP A 66 3.01 4.00 20.23
CA TRP A 66 2.36 2.70 20.39
C TRP A 66 1.72 2.52 21.77
N SER A 67 2.32 3.09 22.83
CA SER A 67 1.74 3.07 24.18
C SER A 67 0.35 3.70 24.26
N ASP A 68 0.09 4.73 23.45
CA ASP A 68 -1.21 5.42 23.41
C ASP A 68 -2.23 4.56 22.65
N ILE A 69 -1.81 3.85 21.61
CA ILE A 69 -2.65 2.83 20.94
C ILE A 69 -3.02 1.72 21.92
N ALA A 70 -2.01 1.11 22.57
CA ALA A 70 -2.19 0.00 23.50
C ALA A 70 -3.09 0.37 24.70
N SER A 71 -2.99 1.60 25.19
CA SER A 71 -3.81 2.11 26.29
C SER A 71 -5.11 2.80 25.86
N LYS A 72 -5.43 2.83 24.55
CA LYS A 72 -6.60 3.49 23.97
C LYS A 72 -6.71 4.99 24.33
N LYS A 73 -5.57 5.69 24.31
CA LYS A 73 -5.42 7.11 24.65
C LYS A 73 -5.07 8.01 23.46
N VAL A 74 -5.07 7.49 22.24
CA VAL A 74 -4.96 8.33 21.04
C VAL A 74 -6.14 9.32 21.01
N SER A 75 -5.84 10.61 20.95
CA SER A 75 -6.85 11.66 21.08
C SER A 75 -7.73 11.80 19.84
N ALA A 76 -8.88 12.45 19.98
CA ALA A 76 -9.77 12.73 18.86
C ALA A 76 -9.09 13.63 17.81
N GLU A 77 -8.24 14.55 18.24
CA GLU A 77 -7.45 15.44 17.36
C GLU A 77 -6.41 14.64 16.57
N GLN A 78 -5.73 13.67 17.21
CA GLN A 78 -4.81 12.76 16.53
C GLN A 78 -5.54 11.90 15.49
N ILE A 79 -6.71 11.34 15.85
CA ILE A 79 -7.55 10.59 14.91
C ILE A 79 -7.98 11.47 13.74
N ALA A 80 -8.44 12.70 13.99
CA ALA A 80 -8.82 13.64 12.94
C ALA A 80 -7.64 14.02 12.02
N ALA A 81 -6.44 14.16 12.57
CA ALA A 81 -5.22 14.39 11.80
C ALA A 81 -4.89 13.20 10.90
N ILE A 82 -5.00 11.96 11.41
CA ILE A 82 -4.81 10.73 10.63
C ILE A 82 -5.83 10.65 9.49
N HIS A 83 -7.11 10.93 9.76
CA HIS A 83 -8.14 10.94 8.72
C HIS A 83 -7.86 11.96 7.62
N ARG A 84 -7.43 13.17 8.01
CA ARG A 84 -7.12 14.27 7.09
C ARG A 84 -5.88 13.97 6.23
N ARG A 85 -4.86 13.35 6.81
CA ARG A 85 -3.57 13.11 6.14
C ARG A 85 -3.50 11.76 5.43
N GLY A 86 -4.35 10.80 5.79
CA GLY A 86 -4.33 9.46 5.21
C GLY A 86 -3.07 8.66 5.54
N CYS A 87 -2.25 9.11 6.49
CA CYS A 87 -1.01 8.47 6.87
C CYS A 87 -0.66 8.74 8.33
N LEU A 88 0.29 7.97 8.88
CA LEU A 88 0.81 8.16 10.24
C LEU A 88 2.13 7.43 10.47
N VAL A 89 2.85 7.91 11.49
CA VAL A 89 3.97 7.22 12.12
C VAL A 89 3.53 6.72 13.50
N VAL A 90 3.76 5.43 13.76
CA VAL A 90 3.63 4.83 15.09
C VAL A 90 5.03 4.65 15.68
N ARG A 91 5.36 5.49 16.67
CA ARG A 91 6.63 5.45 17.38
C ARG A 91 6.70 4.27 18.33
N GLN A 92 7.86 3.62 18.35
CA GLN A 92 8.15 2.48 19.23
C GLN A 92 7.07 1.39 19.14
N ASN A 93 6.56 1.12 17.93
CA ASN A 93 5.65 0.00 17.67
C ASN A 93 6.30 -1.31 18.17
N PHE A 94 7.62 -1.42 17.99
CA PHE A 94 8.45 -2.41 18.66
C PHE A 94 9.55 -1.74 19.47
N ASP A 95 10.09 -2.50 20.43
CA ASP A 95 11.30 -2.07 21.11
C ASP A 95 12.46 -1.97 20.10
N ARG A 96 13.30 -0.94 20.25
CA ARG A 96 14.39 -0.69 19.31
C ARG A 96 15.39 -1.84 19.26
N GLN A 97 15.72 -2.43 20.40
CA GLN A 97 16.66 -3.55 20.45
C GLN A 97 16.06 -4.81 19.82
N GLN A 98 14.75 -5.05 20.01
CA GLN A 98 14.04 -6.12 19.32
C GLN A 98 14.13 -5.95 17.78
N ALA A 99 13.86 -4.75 17.26
CA ALA A 99 13.94 -4.48 15.82
C ALA A 99 15.35 -4.67 15.25
N LEU A 100 16.39 -4.22 15.97
CA LEU A 100 17.78 -4.45 15.57
C LEU A 100 18.19 -5.92 15.63
N ASN A 101 17.67 -6.68 16.60
CA ASN A 101 17.90 -8.12 16.68
C ASN A 101 17.23 -8.85 15.51
N TRP A 102 16.02 -8.43 15.12
CA TRP A 102 15.38 -8.92 13.91
C TRP A 102 16.19 -8.61 12.65
N ASP A 103 16.70 -7.38 12.50
CA ASP A 103 17.56 -7.01 11.37
C ASP A 103 18.79 -7.92 11.25
N ARG A 104 19.46 -8.18 12.37
CA ARG A 104 20.60 -9.11 12.42
C ARG A 104 20.19 -10.54 12.09
N SER A 105 19.10 -11.03 12.68
CA SER A 105 18.60 -12.39 12.41
C SER A 105 18.26 -12.61 10.94
N MET A 106 17.77 -11.58 10.23
CA MET A 106 17.55 -11.69 8.79
C MET A 106 18.84 -11.77 7.99
N LEU A 107 19.90 -11.05 8.39
CA LEU A 107 21.23 -11.21 7.77
C LEU A 107 21.76 -12.63 7.98
N ASP A 108 21.71 -13.12 9.22
CA ASP A 108 22.16 -14.47 9.54
C ASP A 108 21.36 -15.53 8.75
N TYR A 109 20.05 -15.31 8.54
CA TYR A 109 19.19 -16.19 7.74
C TYR A 109 19.53 -16.16 6.24
N LEU A 110 19.82 -14.98 5.67
CA LEU A 110 20.26 -14.85 4.28
C LEU A 110 21.64 -15.49 4.05
N ASP A 111 22.57 -15.26 4.96
CA ASP A 111 23.94 -15.76 4.89
C ASP A 111 23.99 -17.28 5.07
N LEU A 112 23.27 -17.82 6.06
CA LEU A 112 23.15 -19.27 6.30
C LEU A 112 22.67 -20.02 5.06
N ASN A 113 21.82 -19.39 4.27
CA ASN A 113 21.22 -19.96 3.07
C ASN A 113 21.88 -19.46 1.78
N ASP A 114 23.05 -18.82 1.82
CA ASP A 114 23.83 -18.40 0.64
C ASP A 114 23.00 -17.60 -0.40
N PHE A 115 22.11 -16.71 0.06
CA PHE A 115 21.15 -16.01 -0.80
C PHE A 115 21.83 -15.25 -1.95
N ASP A 116 22.94 -14.57 -1.68
CA ASP A 116 23.68 -13.79 -2.67
C ASP A 116 24.14 -14.63 -3.87
N ARG A 117 24.41 -15.93 -3.67
CA ARG A 117 24.79 -16.85 -4.76
C ARG A 117 23.58 -17.50 -5.43
N GLN A 118 22.41 -17.48 -4.80
CA GLN A 118 21.17 -18.02 -5.34
C GLN A 118 20.33 -17.01 -6.12
N TYR A 119 20.48 -15.71 -5.83
CA TYR A 119 19.64 -14.66 -6.39
C TYR A 119 19.77 -14.56 -7.92
N ARG A 120 18.63 -14.50 -8.63
CA ARG A 120 18.54 -14.61 -10.11
C ARG A 120 18.11 -13.32 -10.80
N GLY A 121 17.97 -12.21 -10.06
CA GLY A 121 17.38 -10.97 -10.56
C GLY A 121 15.90 -10.81 -10.17
N PRO A 122 15.28 -9.66 -10.47
CA PRO A 122 13.90 -9.39 -10.08
C PRO A 122 12.94 -10.36 -10.80
N GLY A 123 12.03 -10.97 -10.04
CA GLY A 123 11.07 -11.94 -10.56
C GLY A 123 9.96 -11.36 -11.45
N ASP A 124 9.80 -10.03 -11.52
CA ASP A 124 8.85 -9.35 -12.39
C ASP A 124 9.33 -7.97 -12.87
N ALA A 125 8.52 -7.37 -13.75
CA ALA A 125 8.64 -6.00 -14.24
C ALA A 125 7.53 -5.09 -13.69
N PHE A 126 6.99 -5.37 -12.50
CA PHE A 126 5.90 -4.58 -11.89
C PHE A 126 6.30 -3.10 -11.75
N PHE A 127 7.59 -2.86 -11.47
CA PHE A 127 8.22 -1.55 -11.46
C PHE A 127 9.06 -1.27 -12.73
N GLY A 128 8.86 -2.01 -13.83
CA GLY A 128 9.69 -1.93 -15.04
C GLY A 128 9.63 -0.58 -15.78
N SER A 129 8.75 0.33 -15.37
CA SER A 129 8.76 1.74 -15.75
C SER A 129 9.81 2.57 -14.99
N LEU A 130 10.51 1.98 -14.02
CA LEU A 130 11.42 2.65 -13.07
C LEU A 130 12.82 1.99 -13.16
N GLN A 131 13.88 2.79 -13.26
CA GLN A 131 15.26 2.30 -13.37
C GLN A 131 15.81 1.91 -11.98
N ALA A 132 16.41 0.72 -11.77
CA ALA A 132 17.26 0.40 -10.61
C ALA A 132 18.23 -0.79 -10.91
N SER A 133 19.44 -0.80 -10.32
CA SER A 133 20.58 -1.67 -10.72
C SER A 133 20.97 -2.81 -9.76
N ARG A 134 20.36 -2.92 -8.57
CA ARG A 134 20.51 -4.03 -7.60
C ARG A 134 19.18 -4.23 -6.85
N PRO A 135 18.85 -5.43 -6.31
CA PRO A 135 17.64 -5.57 -5.52
C PRO A 135 17.78 -4.78 -4.22
N GLU A 136 17.01 -3.70 -4.11
CA GLU A 136 16.74 -3.11 -2.80
C GLU A 136 15.67 -3.91 -2.05
N ILE A 137 14.82 -4.65 -2.79
CA ILE A 137 13.73 -5.46 -2.29
C ILE A 137 14.10 -6.94 -2.42
N PHE A 138 14.05 -7.67 -1.32
CA PHE A 138 14.41 -9.07 -1.23
C PHE A 138 13.13 -9.93 -1.23
N PRO A 139 13.02 -10.93 -2.14
CA PRO A 139 11.86 -11.81 -2.27
C PRO A 139 11.86 -12.91 -1.19
N ILE A 140 11.92 -12.49 0.08
CA ILE A 140 11.98 -13.33 1.27
C ILE A 140 10.76 -13.02 2.13
N TYR A 141 10.10 -14.05 2.61
CA TYR A 141 8.75 -14.01 3.18
C TYR A 141 8.67 -14.71 4.54
N TRP A 142 9.45 -15.75 4.80
CA TRP A 142 9.19 -16.70 5.90
C TRP A 142 10.29 -16.74 6.98
N SER A 143 11.10 -15.69 7.08
CA SER A 143 12.07 -15.58 8.18
C SER A 143 11.36 -15.49 9.55
N ALA A 144 12.03 -15.94 10.62
CA ALA A 144 11.51 -15.83 11.98
C ALA A 144 11.17 -14.37 12.34
N ALA A 145 12.07 -13.43 12.03
CA ALA A 145 11.85 -12.00 12.22
C ALA A 145 10.54 -11.51 11.57
N GLN A 146 10.27 -11.91 10.31
CA GLN A 146 9.06 -11.52 9.60
C GLN A 146 7.80 -12.09 10.25
N MET A 147 7.80 -13.38 10.54
CA MET A 147 6.62 -14.06 11.07
C MET A 147 6.33 -13.63 12.51
N GLU A 148 7.34 -13.48 13.36
CA GLU A 148 7.20 -12.97 14.73
C GLU A 148 6.61 -11.56 14.76
N ALA A 149 7.11 -10.65 13.91
CA ALA A 149 6.57 -9.29 13.85
C ALA A 149 5.10 -9.29 13.43
N ARG A 150 4.73 -10.08 12.40
CA ARG A 150 3.35 -10.20 11.89
C ARG A 150 2.38 -10.77 12.91
N GLN A 151 2.76 -11.80 13.66
CA GLN A 151 1.89 -12.45 14.65
C GLN A 151 1.98 -11.84 16.06
N SER A 152 2.70 -10.73 16.22
CA SER A 152 2.87 -10.09 17.53
C SER A 152 1.59 -9.40 18.02
N GLU A 153 1.38 -9.38 19.33
CA GLU A 153 0.26 -8.64 19.95
C GLU A 153 0.35 -7.14 19.67
N LYS A 154 1.58 -6.60 19.59
CA LYS A 154 1.81 -5.18 19.26
C LYS A 154 1.32 -4.84 17.87
N MET A 155 1.62 -5.69 16.89
CA MET A 155 1.14 -5.53 15.51
C MET A 155 -0.37 -5.67 15.43
N ALA A 156 -0.95 -6.69 16.08
CA ALA A 156 -2.40 -6.90 16.09
C ALA A 156 -3.16 -5.68 16.67
N ALA A 157 -2.66 -5.10 17.77
CA ALA A 157 -3.23 -3.89 18.35
C ALA A 157 -3.13 -2.68 17.40
N THR A 158 -1.98 -2.50 16.75
CA THR A 158 -1.77 -1.44 15.77
C THR A 158 -2.69 -1.59 14.56
N GLN A 159 -2.78 -2.79 13.97
CA GLN A 159 -3.66 -3.03 12.82
C GLN A 159 -5.15 -2.88 13.20
N SER A 160 -5.58 -3.34 14.38
CA SER A 160 -6.95 -3.12 14.87
C SER A 160 -7.27 -1.63 15.00
N PHE A 161 -6.36 -0.84 15.59
CA PHE A 161 -6.51 0.62 15.68
C PHE A 161 -6.68 1.25 14.30
N LEU A 162 -5.84 0.90 13.33
CA LEU A 162 -5.90 1.42 11.96
C LEU A 162 -7.20 1.06 11.26
N ASN A 163 -7.63 -0.19 11.34
CA ASN A 163 -8.86 -0.66 10.72
C ASN A 163 -10.10 0.01 11.30
N ARG A 164 -10.07 0.40 12.59
CA ARG A 164 -11.17 1.10 13.27
C ARG A 164 -11.31 2.57 12.88
N LEU A 165 -10.35 3.14 12.15
CA LEU A 165 -10.47 4.46 11.52
C LEU A 165 -11.46 4.45 10.34
N TRP A 166 -11.74 3.27 9.79
CA TRP A 166 -12.66 3.13 8.67
C TRP A 166 -14.11 3.04 9.10
N LYS A 167 -15.01 3.48 8.23
CA LYS A 167 -16.42 3.09 8.30
C LYS A 167 -16.58 1.67 7.74
N PHE A 168 -16.33 0.68 8.60
CA PHE A 168 -16.40 -0.75 8.26
C PHE A 168 -17.82 -1.35 8.28
N GLU A 169 -18.82 -0.58 8.74
CA GLU A 169 -20.24 -0.93 8.68
C GLU A 169 -21.04 0.13 7.91
N ALA A 170 -21.79 -0.28 6.90
CA ALA A 170 -22.66 0.60 6.13
C ALA A 170 -23.83 -0.16 5.51
N GLY A 171 -25.04 0.43 5.55
CA GLY A 171 -26.22 -0.17 4.92
C GLY A 171 -26.63 -1.54 5.50
N GLY A 172 -26.34 -1.78 6.78
CA GLY A 172 -26.59 -3.07 7.44
C GLY A 172 -25.57 -4.17 7.11
N ILE A 173 -24.52 -3.84 6.36
CA ILE A 173 -23.43 -4.77 6.01
C ILE A 173 -22.19 -4.39 6.83
N ARG A 174 -21.59 -5.37 7.50
CA ARG A 174 -20.23 -5.29 8.02
C ARG A 174 -19.27 -5.76 6.94
N TRP A 175 -18.53 -4.82 6.35
CA TRP A 175 -17.65 -5.07 5.20
C TRP A 175 -16.39 -5.85 5.57
N PHE A 176 -15.93 -5.70 6.81
CA PHE A 176 -14.83 -6.49 7.37
C PHE A 176 -14.87 -6.48 8.91
N ASP A 177 -14.13 -7.41 9.52
CA ASP A 177 -13.83 -7.37 10.95
C ASP A 177 -12.55 -6.54 11.18
N PRO A 178 -12.64 -5.37 11.86
CA PRO A 178 -11.47 -4.53 12.06
C PRO A 178 -10.44 -5.14 13.03
N ASP A 179 -10.85 -6.06 13.92
CA ASP A 179 -9.99 -6.54 15.01
C ASP A 179 -9.15 -7.76 14.66
N ILE A 180 -9.36 -8.34 13.48
CA ILE A 180 -8.62 -9.50 13.00
C ILE A 180 -8.04 -9.12 11.65
N ASN A 181 -6.74 -9.32 11.48
CA ASN A 181 -6.08 -9.16 10.19
C ASN A 181 -5.61 -10.51 9.70
N ILE A 182 -5.66 -10.71 8.38
CA ILE A 182 -4.99 -11.87 7.79
C ILE A 182 -3.48 -11.66 7.83
N LEU A 183 -2.73 -12.75 7.86
CA LEU A 183 -1.29 -12.69 7.69
C LEU A 183 -1.03 -12.51 6.19
N TYR A 184 -0.74 -11.28 5.78
CA TYR A 184 -0.29 -10.99 4.41
C TYR A 184 1.25 -11.04 4.36
N PRO A 185 1.85 -12.11 3.82
CA PRO A 185 3.30 -12.19 3.68
C PRO A 185 3.76 -11.22 2.59
N ASP A 186 4.77 -10.42 2.90
CA ASP A 186 5.37 -9.49 1.95
C ASP A 186 6.89 -9.49 2.15
N ARG A 187 7.58 -8.87 1.22
CA ARG A 187 9.03 -8.81 1.09
C ARG A 187 9.67 -7.99 2.21
N ILE A 188 10.99 -7.91 2.17
CA ILE A 188 11.76 -6.94 2.95
C ILE A 188 12.51 -6.02 2.00
N ARG A 189 12.83 -4.81 2.47
CA ARG A 189 13.79 -3.94 1.78
C ARG A 189 15.06 -3.87 2.60
N ARG A 190 16.22 -4.02 1.95
CA ARG A 190 17.53 -3.79 2.58
C ARG A 190 18.35 -2.85 1.72
N ARG A 191 18.89 -1.80 2.33
CA ARG A 191 19.73 -0.80 1.66
C ARG A 191 20.93 -0.47 2.53
N PRO A 192 22.14 -0.98 2.22
CA PRO A 192 23.33 -0.72 3.01
C PRO A 192 23.83 0.73 2.88
N PRO A 193 24.67 1.20 3.82
CA PRO A 193 25.41 2.44 3.66
C PRO A 193 26.20 2.48 2.33
N GLY A 194 26.32 3.65 1.72
CA GLY A 194 26.96 3.85 0.42
C GLY A 194 26.05 3.55 -0.79
N THR A 195 24.82 3.10 -0.57
CA THR A 195 23.84 2.86 -1.65
C THR A 195 23.57 4.14 -2.44
N THR A 196 23.54 4.02 -3.76
CA THR A 196 23.04 5.06 -4.68
C THR A 196 21.84 4.49 -5.43
N SER A 197 20.72 5.19 -5.37
CA SER A 197 19.43 4.77 -5.90
C SER A 197 18.70 5.93 -6.56
N SER A 198 18.02 5.63 -7.67
CA SER A 198 17.03 6.48 -8.33
C SER A 198 15.71 6.56 -7.55
N GLY A 199 15.51 5.70 -6.54
CA GLY A 199 14.28 5.63 -5.78
C GLY A 199 13.15 4.92 -6.52
N LEU A 200 11.91 5.25 -6.15
CA LEU A 200 10.69 4.69 -6.72
C LEU A 200 9.76 5.84 -7.08
N GLY A 201 9.28 5.89 -8.32
CA GLY A 201 8.37 6.93 -8.80
C GLY A 201 7.06 6.98 -8.00
N ALA A 202 6.40 8.14 -8.01
CA ALA A 202 5.11 8.30 -7.34
C ALA A 202 4.03 7.44 -8.00
N HIS A 203 3.29 6.69 -7.19
CA HIS A 203 2.26 5.78 -7.66
C HIS A 203 1.21 5.49 -6.57
N THR A 204 0.15 4.80 -6.98
CA THR A 204 -0.76 4.10 -6.06
C THR A 204 -0.85 2.63 -6.46
N ASP A 205 -0.96 1.75 -5.47
CA ASP A 205 -1.19 0.30 -5.67
C ASP A 205 -2.69 -0.02 -5.67
N SER A 206 -3.04 -1.28 -5.42
CA SER A 206 -4.42 -1.76 -5.25
C SER A 206 -5.24 -1.61 -6.54
N GLY A 207 -4.62 -1.88 -7.68
CA GLY A 207 -5.20 -1.73 -9.02
C GLY A 207 -4.94 -0.37 -9.67
N ALA A 208 -4.93 -0.38 -11.01
CA ALA A 208 -4.74 0.79 -11.84
C ALA A 208 -5.93 0.94 -12.80
N LEU A 209 -5.93 0.24 -13.93
CA LEU A 209 -7.02 0.25 -14.92
C LEU A 209 -8.37 -0.15 -14.30
N GLU A 210 -8.32 -1.06 -13.33
CA GLU A 210 -9.42 -1.54 -12.52
C GLU A 210 -10.22 -0.43 -11.87
N ARG A 211 -9.57 0.68 -11.48
CA ARG A 211 -10.24 1.79 -10.79
C ARG A 211 -11.32 2.46 -11.64
N TRP A 212 -11.21 2.35 -12.97
CA TRP A 212 -12.25 2.77 -13.90
C TRP A 212 -13.10 1.60 -14.38
N LEU A 213 -12.50 0.45 -14.67
CA LEU A 213 -13.21 -0.61 -15.41
C LEU A 213 -13.88 -1.67 -14.53
N LEU A 214 -13.51 -1.84 -13.25
CA LEU A 214 -14.15 -2.83 -12.40
C LEU A 214 -15.54 -2.36 -11.92
N PRO A 215 -16.56 -3.23 -11.98
CA PRO A 215 -17.87 -2.95 -11.38
C PRO A 215 -17.80 -2.59 -9.88
N ALA A 216 -16.90 -3.22 -9.12
CA ALA A 216 -16.71 -2.92 -7.70
C ALA A 216 -16.16 -1.50 -7.50
N TYR A 217 -15.14 -1.09 -8.26
CA TYR A 217 -14.60 0.26 -8.15
C TYR A 217 -15.57 1.34 -8.62
N GLN A 218 -16.42 1.06 -9.62
CA GLN A 218 -17.53 1.95 -9.97
C GLN A 218 -18.47 2.21 -8.78
N LYS A 219 -18.67 1.22 -7.88
CA LYS A 219 -19.44 1.40 -6.65
C LYS A 219 -18.65 2.12 -5.56
N VAL A 220 -17.36 1.80 -5.39
CA VAL A 220 -16.47 2.48 -4.41
C VAL A 220 -16.44 3.98 -4.71
N PHE A 221 -16.14 4.35 -5.96
CA PHE A 221 -15.99 5.74 -6.40
C PHE A 221 -17.26 6.34 -6.99
N ARG A 222 -18.43 5.73 -6.75
CA ARG A 222 -19.74 6.17 -7.29
C ARG A 222 -19.97 7.66 -7.11
N LYS A 223 -19.64 8.19 -5.92
CA LYS A 223 -19.84 9.59 -5.55
C LYS A 223 -19.00 10.56 -6.39
N ILE A 224 -17.83 10.13 -6.86
CA ILE A 224 -17.01 10.91 -7.79
C ILE A 224 -17.62 10.82 -9.20
N PHE A 225 -17.93 9.62 -9.67
CA PHE A 225 -18.47 9.38 -11.01
C PHE A 225 -19.92 9.84 -11.21
N THR A 226 -20.62 10.26 -10.16
CA THR A 226 -21.99 10.82 -10.22
C THR A 226 -22.05 12.27 -9.73
N ASN A 227 -20.92 13.01 -9.79
CA ASN A 227 -20.84 14.43 -9.45
C ASN A 227 -21.38 14.77 -8.04
N GLN A 228 -21.05 13.93 -7.06
CA GLN A 228 -21.43 14.07 -5.64
C GLN A 228 -20.16 14.03 -4.77
N PHE A 229 -19.12 14.76 -5.17
CA PHE A 229 -17.80 14.69 -4.53
C PHE A 229 -17.83 15.09 -3.04
N ASP A 230 -18.72 16.00 -2.64
CA ASP A 230 -18.85 16.37 -1.22
C ASP A 230 -19.32 15.21 -0.33
N ASP A 231 -19.94 14.18 -0.91
CA ASP A 231 -20.32 12.94 -0.22
C ASP A 231 -19.27 11.82 -0.33
N TYR A 232 -18.16 12.04 -1.06
CA TYR A 232 -17.11 11.05 -1.18
C TYR A 232 -16.29 11.01 0.13
N ASP A 233 -16.25 9.83 0.74
CA ASP A 233 -15.46 9.54 1.93
C ASP A 233 -14.40 8.48 1.59
N PRO A 234 -13.10 8.81 1.61
CA PRO A 234 -12.06 7.81 1.38
C PRO A 234 -12.10 6.67 2.42
N TRP A 235 -12.61 6.94 3.63
CA TRP A 235 -12.71 6.00 4.75
C TRP A 235 -13.97 5.12 4.73
N ASP A 236 -14.81 5.21 3.70
CA ASP A 236 -15.93 4.27 3.48
C ASP A 236 -15.39 2.94 2.92
N ALA A 237 -15.58 1.87 3.68
CA ALA A 237 -15.17 0.52 3.29
C ALA A 237 -16.05 -0.09 2.19
N SER A 238 -17.22 0.51 1.91
CA SER A 238 -18.24 -0.10 1.07
C SER A 238 -17.69 -0.55 -0.28
N TYR A 239 -17.91 -1.82 -0.62
CA TYR A 239 -17.49 -2.49 -1.86
C TYR A 239 -15.98 -2.64 -2.07
N ARG A 240 -15.10 -2.09 -1.22
CA ARG A 240 -13.64 -2.26 -1.37
C ARG A 240 -13.20 -3.74 -1.25
N PRO A 241 -13.78 -4.56 -0.34
CA PRO A 241 -13.52 -6.00 -0.32
C PRO A 241 -13.97 -6.77 -1.57
N ASP A 242 -14.82 -6.20 -2.43
CA ASP A 242 -15.33 -6.86 -3.64
C ASP A 242 -14.41 -6.64 -4.87
N VAL A 243 -13.42 -5.74 -4.75
CA VAL A 243 -12.46 -5.44 -5.80
C VAL A 243 -11.51 -6.62 -5.99
N ASN A 244 -11.32 -7.09 -7.22
CA ASN A 244 -10.31 -8.07 -7.59
C ASN A 244 -9.47 -7.51 -8.74
N GLU A 245 -8.17 -7.32 -8.50
CA GLU A 245 -7.23 -6.88 -9.54
C GLU A 245 -7.21 -7.86 -10.71
N TYR A 246 -6.92 -7.35 -11.90
CA TYR A 246 -6.83 -8.18 -13.08
C TYR A 246 -5.63 -9.10 -13.01
N ASP A 247 -5.84 -10.36 -13.39
CA ASP A 247 -4.76 -11.33 -13.52
C ASP A 247 -3.91 -11.00 -14.76
N VAL A 248 -2.64 -10.67 -14.53
CA VAL A 248 -1.59 -10.64 -15.55
C VAL A 248 -0.55 -11.68 -15.15
N ASP A 249 -0.21 -12.56 -16.08
CA ASP A 249 0.61 -13.73 -15.78
C ASP A 249 1.96 -13.34 -15.15
N ASN A 250 2.32 -14.06 -14.08
CA ASN A 250 3.54 -13.92 -13.29
C ASN A 250 3.95 -12.46 -12.95
N THR A 251 2.97 -11.58 -12.72
CA THR A 251 3.19 -10.19 -12.34
C THR A 251 2.72 -9.98 -10.90
N THR A 252 3.49 -9.21 -10.09
CA THR A 252 3.02 -8.82 -8.75
C THR A 252 1.61 -8.22 -8.83
N LYS A 253 0.75 -8.63 -7.91
CA LYS A 253 -0.60 -8.08 -7.70
C LYS A 253 -0.95 -8.09 -6.22
N CYS A 254 -2.09 -7.52 -5.85
CA CYS A 254 -2.61 -7.60 -4.48
C CYS A 254 -3.98 -8.29 -4.47
N SER A 255 -4.01 -9.58 -4.11
CA SER A 255 -5.24 -10.36 -3.94
C SER A 255 -5.94 -10.10 -2.60
N ALA A 256 -5.36 -9.31 -1.70
CA ALA A 256 -5.97 -8.88 -0.44
C ALA A 256 -6.57 -7.46 -0.53
N PHE A 257 -7.61 -7.19 0.24
CA PHE A 257 -8.02 -5.83 0.60
C PHE A 257 -7.14 -5.35 1.77
N ARG A 258 -6.39 -4.27 1.55
CA ARG A 258 -5.58 -3.60 2.56
C ARG A 258 -6.24 -2.26 2.87
N THR A 259 -6.50 -1.97 4.13
CA THR A 259 -6.95 -0.65 4.59
C THR A 259 -5.78 0.32 4.59
N PHE A 260 -4.65 -0.14 5.12
CA PHE A 260 -3.38 0.56 5.11
C PHE A 260 -2.30 -0.34 4.55
N GLN A 261 -1.46 0.25 3.71
CA GLN A 261 -0.11 -0.26 3.53
C GLN A 261 0.76 0.22 4.70
N GLY A 262 1.86 -0.47 4.92
CA GLY A 262 2.77 -0.09 5.99
C GLY A 262 4.02 -0.95 6.03
N TRP A 263 4.98 -0.46 6.79
CA TRP A 263 6.19 -1.21 7.10
C TRP A 263 6.75 -0.84 8.46
N THR A 264 7.52 -1.77 9.01
CA THR A 264 8.28 -1.61 10.26
C THR A 264 9.74 -1.32 9.95
N ALA A 265 10.30 -0.30 10.59
CA ALA A 265 11.71 0.08 10.49
C ALA A 265 12.58 -0.94 11.24
N LEU A 266 13.56 -1.51 10.54
CA LEU A 266 14.55 -2.42 11.13
C LEU A 266 15.89 -1.73 11.39
N SER A 267 16.07 -0.54 10.82
CA SER A 267 17.20 0.35 11.07
C SER A 267 16.69 1.76 11.36
N ASP A 268 17.53 2.56 12.02
CA ASP A 268 17.28 4.00 12.12
C ASP A 268 17.37 4.63 10.71
N MET A 269 16.49 5.58 10.41
CA MET A 269 16.42 6.26 9.12
C MET A 269 16.46 7.76 9.30
N GLN A 270 17.51 8.39 8.77
CA GLN A 270 17.69 9.84 8.84
C GLN A 270 17.02 10.52 7.65
N SER A 271 16.55 11.74 7.86
CA SER A 271 16.02 12.61 6.80
C SER A 271 17.01 12.75 5.64
N GLY A 272 16.50 12.73 4.40
CA GLY A 272 17.32 12.86 3.19
C GLY A 272 18.00 11.57 2.70
N GLN A 273 17.85 10.43 3.40
CA GLN A 273 18.50 9.16 3.03
C GLN A 273 17.67 8.30 2.06
N GLY A 274 16.99 8.92 1.09
CA GLY A 274 16.12 8.25 0.12
C GLY A 274 14.90 7.60 0.78
N LEU A 275 14.12 8.40 1.50
CA LEU A 275 12.99 7.99 2.34
C LEU A 275 11.67 7.88 1.56
N LEU A 276 10.71 7.20 2.17
CA LEU A 276 9.30 7.21 1.73
C LEU A 276 8.76 8.64 1.71
N HIS A 277 8.08 8.99 0.63
CA HIS A 277 7.22 10.17 0.57
C HIS A 277 5.79 9.73 0.33
N VAL A 278 4.84 10.52 0.83
CA VAL A 278 3.41 10.40 0.50
C VAL A 278 2.85 11.74 0.08
N LEU A 279 1.77 11.74 -0.68
CA LEU A 279 0.89 12.90 -0.74
C LEU A 279 -0.14 12.75 0.39
N PRO A 280 -0.06 13.52 1.48
CA PRO A 280 -0.90 13.31 2.66
C PRO A 280 -2.31 13.91 2.48
N VAL A 281 -3.00 13.47 1.42
CA VAL A 281 -4.34 13.89 1.00
C VAL A 281 -5.07 12.67 0.41
N PRO A 282 -5.79 11.86 1.22
CA PRO A 282 -6.43 10.63 0.74
C PRO A 282 -7.50 10.88 -0.35
N GLU A 283 -8.11 12.08 -0.38
CA GLU A 283 -9.07 12.48 -1.41
C GLU A 283 -8.43 12.74 -2.79
N ALA A 284 -7.10 12.78 -2.91
CA ALA A 284 -6.40 12.98 -4.18
C ALA A 284 -6.73 11.88 -5.21
N MET A 285 -7.24 10.72 -4.78
CA MET A 285 -7.78 9.72 -5.69
C MET A 285 -8.89 10.27 -6.60
N ALA A 286 -9.73 11.20 -6.11
CA ALA A 286 -10.74 11.84 -6.96
C ALA A 286 -10.11 12.65 -8.11
N TRP A 287 -9.00 13.35 -7.84
CA TRP A 287 -8.24 14.06 -8.87
C TRP A 287 -7.73 13.08 -9.91
N ILE A 288 -7.11 11.98 -9.46
CA ILE A 288 -6.55 10.94 -10.34
C ILE A 288 -7.63 10.34 -11.24
N LEU A 289 -8.82 10.05 -10.70
CA LEU A 289 -9.91 9.42 -11.44
C LEU A 289 -10.53 10.34 -12.50
N LEU A 290 -10.60 11.64 -12.22
CA LEU A 290 -11.18 12.65 -13.11
C LEU A 290 -10.17 13.17 -14.14
N ARG A 291 -8.86 13.19 -13.83
CA ARG A 291 -7.81 13.76 -14.69
C ARG A 291 -7.82 13.20 -16.12
N PRO A 292 -8.00 11.88 -16.37
CA PRO A 292 -8.09 11.33 -17.71
C PRO A 292 -9.36 11.70 -18.49
N LEU A 293 -10.40 12.19 -17.81
CA LEU A 293 -11.68 12.54 -18.45
C LEU A 293 -11.66 13.94 -19.07
N LEU A 294 -10.64 14.76 -18.76
CA LEU A 294 -10.46 16.08 -19.36
C LEU A 294 -10.18 15.99 -20.87
N ASN A 295 -10.47 17.09 -21.59
CA ASN A 295 -10.36 17.17 -23.05
C ASN A 295 -8.92 17.17 -23.58
N ASP A 296 -7.92 17.35 -22.71
CA ASP A 296 -6.50 17.35 -23.08
C ASP A 296 -5.84 15.97 -23.00
N VAL A 297 -6.60 14.92 -22.66
CA VAL A 297 -6.12 13.53 -22.57
C VAL A 297 -6.67 12.71 -23.74
N PRO A 298 -5.82 11.99 -24.50
CA PRO A 298 -6.27 11.15 -25.60
C PRO A 298 -7.38 10.17 -25.19
N GLU A 299 -8.34 9.93 -26.08
CA GLU A 299 -9.57 9.16 -25.79
C GLU A 299 -9.31 7.71 -25.32
N ASP A 300 -8.19 7.12 -25.70
CA ASP A 300 -7.80 5.75 -25.33
C ASP A 300 -6.70 5.67 -24.26
N GLU A 301 -6.36 6.80 -23.62
CA GLU A 301 -5.32 6.89 -22.58
C GLU A 301 -5.87 7.24 -21.20
N LEU A 302 -5.22 6.70 -20.17
CA LEU A 302 -5.47 7.01 -18.76
C LEU A 302 -4.21 7.54 -18.09
N CYS A 303 -3.63 8.61 -18.64
CA CYS A 303 -2.49 9.33 -18.05
C CYS A 303 -1.28 8.44 -17.68
N GLY A 304 -1.01 7.39 -18.46
CA GLY A 304 0.10 6.45 -18.26
C GLY A 304 -0.27 5.12 -17.58
N VAL A 305 -1.54 4.91 -17.21
CA VAL A 305 -2.03 3.61 -16.73
C VAL A 305 -1.92 2.55 -17.84
N GLU A 306 -1.35 1.40 -17.47
CA GLU A 306 -1.23 0.22 -18.31
C GLU A 306 -1.64 -1.04 -17.51
N PRO A 307 -2.22 -2.07 -18.16
CA PRO A 307 -2.49 -3.34 -17.50
C PRO A 307 -1.24 -3.97 -16.88
N GLY A 308 -1.36 -4.53 -15.67
CA GLY A 308 -0.27 -5.22 -14.98
C GLY A 308 0.82 -4.28 -14.43
N LYS A 309 0.57 -2.98 -14.36
CA LYS A 309 1.49 -1.99 -13.76
C LYS A 309 0.77 -1.18 -12.69
N VAL A 310 1.55 -0.64 -11.74
CA VAL A 310 1.08 0.36 -10.78
C VAL A 310 0.49 1.58 -11.49
N LEU A 311 -0.45 2.29 -10.85
CA LEU A 311 -0.98 3.54 -11.37
C LEU A 311 0.06 4.66 -11.17
N PRO A 312 0.63 5.24 -12.25
CA PRO A 312 1.70 6.21 -12.11
C PRO A 312 1.18 7.63 -11.86
N ILE A 313 1.89 8.37 -11.01
CA ILE A 313 1.75 9.81 -10.80
C ILE A 313 3.02 10.47 -11.34
N SER A 314 2.86 11.54 -12.13
CA SER A 314 3.96 12.10 -12.91
C SER A 314 3.82 13.60 -13.08
N GLU A 315 4.95 14.29 -13.27
CA GLU A 315 4.99 15.73 -13.57
C GLU A 315 4.20 16.11 -14.83
N LYS A 316 4.13 15.21 -15.82
CA LYS A 316 3.37 15.46 -17.05
C LYS A 316 1.87 15.62 -16.79
N TRP A 317 1.30 14.76 -15.94
CA TRP A 317 -0.15 14.67 -15.78
C TRP A 317 -0.65 15.23 -14.45
N HIS A 318 0.21 15.28 -13.44
CA HIS A 318 -0.13 15.57 -12.05
C HIS A 318 0.94 16.45 -11.35
N PRO A 319 1.44 17.55 -11.96
CA PRO A 319 2.57 18.31 -11.41
C PRO A 319 2.28 18.87 -10.02
N GLU A 320 1.05 19.29 -9.74
CA GLU A 320 0.69 19.82 -8.41
C GLU A 320 0.64 18.72 -7.33
N LEU A 321 0.23 17.50 -7.69
CA LEU A 321 0.27 16.36 -6.77
C LEU A 321 1.72 15.95 -6.48
N MET A 322 2.60 16.00 -7.48
CA MET A 322 4.04 15.74 -7.31
C MET A 322 4.69 16.77 -6.39
N ALA A 323 4.40 18.06 -6.57
CA ALA A 323 4.88 19.13 -5.71
C ALA A 323 4.39 19.02 -4.25
N GLY A 324 3.27 18.33 -4.03
CA GLY A 324 2.68 18.11 -2.71
C GLY A 324 3.28 16.97 -1.89
N LEU A 325 4.20 16.16 -2.44
CA LEU A 325 4.80 15.02 -1.74
C LEU A 325 5.57 15.46 -0.48
N CYS A 326 5.32 14.80 0.65
CA CYS A 326 5.96 15.02 1.94
C CYS A 326 6.72 13.78 2.41
N SER A 327 7.94 13.96 2.92
CA SER A 327 8.76 12.86 3.43
C SER A 327 8.20 12.35 4.76
N ILE A 328 8.39 11.06 5.05
CA ILE A 328 8.36 10.60 6.44
C ILE A 328 9.39 11.38 7.27
N PRO A 329 9.15 11.59 8.58
CA PRO A 329 10.17 12.12 9.48
C PRO A 329 11.30 11.09 9.67
N SER A 330 12.38 11.50 10.33
CA SER A 330 13.39 10.54 10.79
C SER A 330 12.77 9.49 11.71
N LEU A 331 13.20 8.24 11.57
CA LEU A 331 12.69 7.07 12.30
C LEU A 331 13.80 6.37 13.09
N GLN A 332 13.41 5.72 14.17
CA GLN A 332 14.25 4.74 14.86
C GLN A 332 13.81 3.32 14.49
N ALA A 333 14.74 2.36 14.59
CA ALA A 333 14.36 0.94 14.48
C ALA A 333 13.25 0.62 15.50
N GLY A 334 12.22 -0.09 15.06
CA GLY A 334 11.01 -0.39 15.83
C GLY A 334 9.85 0.58 15.60
N ASP A 335 10.09 1.76 15.01
CA ASP A 335 9.01 2.59 14.50
C ASP A 335 8.31 1.90 13.30
N SER A 336 7.07 2.27 13.03
CA SER A 336 6.37 1.83 11.82
C SER A 336 5.61 2.99 11.19
N VAL A 337 5.43 2.95 9.87
CA VAL A 337 4.69 3.96 9.12
C VAL A 337 3.58 3.30 8.32
N TRP A 338 2.50 4.06 8.12
CA TRP A 338 1.27 3.55 7.55
C TRP A 338 0.64 4.60 6.64
N TRP A 339 0.10 4.18 5.51
CA TRP A 339 -0.66 5.04 4.61
C TRP A 339 -1.87 4.31 4.04
N HIS A 340 -2.97 5.04 3.93
CA HIS A 340 -4.24 4.57 3.40
C HIS A 340 -4.06 4.02 1.98
N CYS A 341 -4.82 3.00 1.60
CA CYS A 341 -4.61 2.23 0.36
C CYS A 341 -4.64 3.05 -0.95
N ASP A 342 -5.31 4.20 -0.94
CA ASP A 342 -5.39 5.13 -2.08
C ASP A 342 -4.37 6.28 -2.04
N VAL A 343 -3.52 6.35 -1.01
CA VAL A 343 -2.53 7.44 -0.88
C VAL A 343 -1.37 7.26 -1.85
N ILE A 344 -1.09 8.33 -2.61
CA ILE A 344 0.07 8.42 -3.50
C ILE A 344 1.34 8.34 -2.67
N HIS A 345 2.28 7.51 -3.09
CA HIS A 345 3.56 7.39 -2.39
C HIS A 345 4.71 7.10 -3.35
N SER A 346 5.93 7.40 -2.91
CA SER A 346 7.16 7.27 -3.68
C SER A 346 8.35 7.00 -2.74
N VAL A 347 9.51 6.66 -3.30
CA VAL A 347 10.76 6.61 -2.54
C VAL A 347 11.73 7.59 -3.18
N ALA A 348 12.23 8.55 -2.41
CA ALA A 348 13.16 9.54 -2.93
C ALA A 348 14.48 8.91 -3.39
N PRO A 349 15.14 9.46 -4.43
CA PRO A 349 16.48 9.05 -4.80
C PRO A 349 17.47 9.35 -3.66
N VAL A 350 18.59 8.64 -3.66
CA VAL A 350 19.71 8.89 -2.74
C VAL A 350 21.03 8.68 -3.47
N LYS A 351 22.05 9.43 -3.07
CA LYS A 351 23.43 9.19 -3.45
C LYS A 351 24.25 9.04 -2.18
N ASP A 352 25.09 8.00 -2.14
CA ASP A 352 25.97 7.71 -1.00
C ASP A 352 25.22 7.70 0.34
N GLN A 353 24.20 6.84 0.43
CA GLN A 353 23.33 6.75 1.61
C GLN A 353 24.12 6.61 2.91
N GLN A 354 23.74 7.39 3.92
CA GLN A 354 24.24 7.29 5.28
C GLN A 354 23.34 6.37 6.11
N GLY A 355 23.95 5.40 6.78
CA GLY A 355 23.20 4.39 7.55
C GLY A 355 22.45 3.39 6.67
N TRP A 356 21.58 2.61 7.30
CA TRP A 356 20.80 1.55 6.65
C TRP A 356 19.36 2.00 6.35
N GLY A 357 18.76 1.44 5.30
CA GLY A 357 17.38 1.70 4.89
C GLY A 357 16.49 0.46 4.96
N ASN A 358 16.59 -0.31 6.05
CA ASN A 358 16.00 -1.64 6.17
C ASN A 358 14.55 -1.57 6.68
N VAL A 359 13.61 -2.17 5.94
CA VAL A 359 12.20 -2.24 6.35
C VAL A 359 11.61 -3.61 6.10
N MET A 360 10.55 -3.91 6.84
CA MET A 360 9.71 -5.08 6.65
C MET A 360 8.30 -4.65 6.27
N TYR A 361 7.80 -5.08 5.11
CA TYR A 361 6.45 -4.76 4.66
C TYR A 361 5.44 -5.60 5.43
N ILE A 362 4.52 -4.92 6.13
CA ILE A 362 3.43 -5.52 6.90
C ILE A 362 2.22 -4.58 6.77
N PRO A 363 1.21 -4.91 5.96
CA PRO A 363 0.01 -4.07 5.82
C PRO A 363 -1.00 -4.32 6.94
N ALA A 364 -2.05 -3.51 6.98
CA ALA A 364 -3.30 -3.84 7.68
C ALA A 364 -4.29 -4.40 6.64
N ALA A 365 -4.64 -5.67 6.78
CA ALA A 365 -5.51 -6.41 5.88
C ALA A 365 -6.62 -7.08 6.70
N PRO A 366 -7.73 -6.37 6.98
CA PRO A 366 -8.75 -6.85 7.91
C PRO A 366 -9.45 -8.10 7.40
N LEU A 367 -9.97 -8.92 8.32
CA LEU A 367 -10.66 -10.16 7.97
C LEU A 367 -11.96 -9.86 7.24
N CYS A 368 -12.08 -10.35 6.01
CA CYS A 368 -13.29 -10.30 5.19
C CYS A 368 -13.28 -11.53 4.25
N PRO A 369 -14.39 -11.87 3.59
CA PRO A 369 -14.45 -13.06 2.73
C PRO A 369 -13.32 -13.13 1.68
N LYS A 370 -12.99 -12.00 1.04
CA LYS A 370 -11.85 -11.89 0.10
C LYS A 370 -10.52 -12.25 0.77
N ASN A 371 -10.25 -11.66 1.93
CA ASN A 371 -8.99 -11.85 2.64
C ASN A 371 -8.86 -13.27 3.22
N VAL A 372 -9.95 -13.88 3.70
CA VAL A 372 -9.96 -15.29 4.14
C VAL A 372 -9.54 -16.21 2.99
N ALA A 373 -10.14 -16.04 1.81
CA ALA A 373 -9.79 -16.85 0.64
C ALA A 373 -8.32 -16.70 0.22
N TYR A 374 -7.70 -15.55 0.48
CA TYR A 374 -6.26 -15.37 0.26
C TYR A 374 -5.43 -15.99 1.39
N ALA A 375 -5.84 -15.85 2.65
CA ALA A 375 -5.16 -16.42 3.81
C ALA A 375 -5.02 -17.95 3.72
N GLU A 376 -6.03 -18.65 3.18
CA GLU A 376 -5.96 -20.09 2.91
C GLU A 376 -4.83 -20.45 1.94
N LYS A 377 -4.63 -19.66 0.88
CA LYS A 377 -3.53 -19.85 -0.07
C LYS A 377 -2.19 -19.50 0.54
N VAL A 378 -2.14 -18.47 1.38
CA VAL A 378 -0.95 -18.11 2.17
C VAL A 378 -0.55 -19.27 3.08
N ALA A 379 -1.51 -19.90 3.77
CA ALA A 379 -1.23 -21.03 4.66
C ALA A 379 -0.59 -22.21 3.90
N GLN A 380 -1.05 -22.51 2.68
CA GLN A 380 -0.46 -23.52 1.81
C GLN A 380 0.97 -23.15 1.40
N ALA A 381 1.17 -21.93 0.89
CA ALA A 381 2.49 -21.46 0.49
C ALA A 381 3.48 -21.45 1.66
N PHE A 382 3.03 -21.03 2.85
CA PHE A 382 3.82 -20.99 4.07
C PHE A 382 4.25 -22.40 4.53
N ALA A 383 3.36 -23.38 4.50
CA ALA A 383 3.67 -24.76 4.89
C ALA A 383 4.82 -25.35 4.04
N GLU A 384 4.85 -25.01 2.75
CA GLU A 384 5.86 -25.48 1.81
C GLU A 384 7.07 -24.52 1.68
N GLY A 385 6.95 -23.28 2.16
CA GLY A 385 7.93 -22.20 1.97
C GLY A 385 8.04 -21.68 0.54
N LEU A 386 6.94 -21.74 -0.20
CA LEU A 386 6.83 -21.17 -1.54
C LEU A 386 6.72 -19.64 -1.45
N SER A 387 7.03 -18.94 -2.55
CA SER A 387 6.62 -17.55 -2.71
C SER A 387 5.09 -17.47 -2.56
N PRO A 388 4.54 -16.48 -1.82
CA PRO A 388 3.10 -16.26 -1.76
C PRO A 388 2.54 -15.96 -3.16
N GLY A 389 1.28 -16.35 -3.42
CA GLY A 389 0.71 -16.34 -4.77
C GLY A 389 0.56 -14.97 -5.44
N ASP A 390 0.69 -13.88 -4.69
CA ASP A 390 0.71 -12.50 -5.19
C ASP A 390 2.08 -12.04 -5.70
N PHE A 391 3.13 -12.84 -5.48
CA PHE A 391 4.51 -12.54 -5.91
C PHE A 391 4.99 -13.55 -6.95
N PRO A 392 6.07 -13.21 -7.68
CA PRO A 392 6.73 -14.15 -8.58
C PRO A 392 7.13 -15.45 -7.88
N ARG A 393 7.01 -16.57 -8.59
CA ARG A 393 7.29 -17.93 -8.09
C ARG A 393 8.79 -18.23 -8.00
N GLU A 394 9.50 -17.42 -7.21
CA GLU A 394 10.93 -17.53 -6.98
C GLU A 394 11.28 -18.67 -6.03
N ASN A 395 10.43 -18.93 -5.01
CA ASN A 395 10.47 -20.10 -4.14
C ASN A 395 11.82 -20.38 -3.47
N TYR A 396 12.61 -19.34 -3.19
CA TYR A 396 13.95 -19.48 -2.60
C TYR A 396 13.90 -20.26 -1.27
N GLU A 397 12.97 -19.91 -0.40
CA GLU A 397 12.89 -20.42 0.98
C GLU A 397 12.33 -21.84 1.12
N GLN A 398 11.98 -22.50 0.02
CA GLN A 398 11.41 -23.86 0.05
C GLN A 398 12.36 -24.87 0.71
N ALA A 399 13.67 -24.73 0.44
CA ALA A 399 14.71 -25.62 0.95
C ALA A 399 15.62 -24.97 2.01
N TRP A 400 15.26 -23.79 2.51
CA TRP A 400 16.10 -23.04 3.44
C TRP A 400 16.03 -23.60 4.86
N GLN A 401 17.18 -23.54 5.54
CA GLN A 401 17.31 -23.88 6.95
C GLN A 401 16.82 -22.73 7.83
N ASN A 402 16.30 -23.05 9.01
CA ASN A 402 15.80 -22.08 10.00
C ASN A 402 14.70 -21.14 9.49
N ARG A 403 13.92 -21.60 8.51
CA ARG A 403 12.65 -20.96 8.15
C ARG A 403 11.67 -21.06 9.32
N PHE A 404 10.84 -20.05 9.52
CA PHE A 404 9.75 -20.13 10.48
C PHE A 404 8.75 -21.20 10.04
N MET A 405 8.28 -22.05 10.96
CA MET A 405 7.48 -23.23 10.64
C MET A 405 6.03 -23.12 11.17
N PRO A 406 5.07 -23.88 10.60
CA PRO A 406 3.69 -23.89 11.11
C PRO A 406 3.55 -24.25 12.60
N ALA A 407 4.51 -24.98 13.15
CA ALA A 407 4.56 -25.29 14.58
C ALA A 407 4.81 -24.05 15.46
N ASP A 408 5.49 -23.04 14.92
CA ASP A 408 5.90 -21.82 15.64
C ASP A 408 4.79 -20.75 15.68
N LEU A 409 3.67 -20.97 14.98
CA LEU A 409 2.53 -20.06 15.00
C LEU A 409 1.90 -19.99 16.39
N ASN A 410 1.74 -18.77 16.89
CA ASN A 410 0.91 -18.47 18.06
C ASN A 410 -0.59 -18.42 17.66
N ALA A 411 -1.49 -18.17 18.62
CA ALA A 411 -2.93 -18.10 18.35
C ALA A 411 -3.30 -16.99 17.34
N ILE A 412 -2.64 -15.83 17.40
CA ILE A 412 -2.85 -14.73 16.44
C ILE A 412 -2.48 -15.21 15.04
N GLY A 413 -1.29 -15.80 14.86
CA GLY A 413 -0.81 -16.29 13.57
C GLY A 413 -1.72 -17.37 12.98
N ARG A 414 -2.20 -18.32 13.80
CA ARG A 414 -3.13 -19.37 13.36
C ARG A 414 -4.46 -18.78 12.90
N LYS A 415 -5.04 -17.89 13.70
CA LYS A 415 -6.28 -17.18 13.35
C LYS A 415 -6.13 -16.33 12.08
N SER A 416 -5.02 -15.61 11.95
CA SER A 416 -4.68 -14.79 10.78
C SER A 416 -4.47 -15.59 9.49
N LEU A 417 -4.23 -16.90 9.58
CA LEU A 417 -4.11 -17.81 8.46
C LEU A 417 -5.36 -18.67 8.23
N GLY A 418 -6.44 -18.46 9.00
CA GLY A 418 -7.65 -19.28 8.91
C GLY A 418 -7.44 -20.74 9.37
N LEU A 419 -6.45 -20.98 10.23
CA LEU A 419 -6.11 -22.31 10.75
C LEU A 419 -6.86 -22.66 12.06
N GLU A 420 -7.64 -21.72 12.59
CA GLU A 420 -8.56 -21.92 13.71
C GLU A 420 -9.99 -21.71 13.20
N GLY A 421 -10.85 -22.71 13.44
CA GLY A 421 -12.27 -22.72 13.06
C GLY A 421 -13.18 -22.22 14.16
#